data_AF-A0A2N2DA44-F1
#
_entry.id   AF-A0A2N2DA44-F1
#
_cell.length_a   1.000
_cell.length_b   1.000
_cell.length_c   1.000
_cell.angle_alpha   90.00
_cell.angle_beta   90.00
_cell.angle_gamma   90.00
#
_symmetry.space_group_name_H-M   'P 1'
#
loop_
_entity.id
_entity.type
_entity.pdbx_description
1 polymer ?
#
loop_
_entity_poly.entity_id
_entity_poly.type
_entity_poly.pdbx_seq_one_letter_code
_entity_poly.pdbx_strand_id
1 'polypeptide(L)' 'PRSTLIMLVSAFGGRELVFKAYQEAVEKLYRFYSFGDAMLIL' A
#
# COMPACT_ATOMS: atom_id res chain seq x y z
N PRO A 1 1.36 1.26 9.81
CA PRO A 1 1.36 2.61 9.17
C PRO A 1 0.04 3.37 9.44
N ARG A 2 0.10 4.67 9.75
CA ARG A 2 -1.08 5.53 10.03
C ARG A 2 -1.05 6.83 9.20
N SER A 3 -0.78 6.74 7.91
CA SER A 3 -0.89 7.90 7.02
C SER A 3 -2.33 8.07 6.53
N THR A 4 -2.72 9.29 6.18
CA THR A 4 -4.01 9.55 5.53
C THR A 4 -4.10 8.88 4.16
N LEU A 5 -2.98 8.79 3.43
CA LEU A 5 -2.91 8.11 2.14
C LEU A 5 -3.18 6.60 2.24
N ILE A 6 -2.61 5.89 3.21
CA ILE A 6 -2.90 4.45 3.36
C ILE A 6 -4.37 4.22 3.72
N MET A 7 -4.98 5.18 4.44
CA MET A 7 -6.39 5.14 4.79
C MET A 7 -7.29 5.37 3.57
N LEU A 8 -6.94 6.31 2.69
CA LEU A 8 -7.63 6.54 1.41
C LEU A 8 -7.53 5.33 0.48
N VAL A 9 -6.34 4.75 0.32
CA VAL A 9 -6.15 3.55 -0.50
C VAL A 9 -6.90 2.36 0.10
N SER A 10 -6.93 2.22 1.44
CA SER A 10 -7.73 1.20 2.13
C SER A 10 -9.24 1.37 1.93
N ALA A 11 -9.73 2.60 1.81
CA ALA A 11 -11.14 2.86 1.51
C ALA A 11 -11.51 2.49 0.08
N PHE A 12 -10.56 2.57 -0.85
CA PHE A 12 -10.75 2.20 -2.26
C PHE A 12 -10.60 0.69 -2.50
N GLY A 13 -9.51 0.08 -2.03
CA GLY A 13 -9.17 -1.33 -2.30
C GLY A 13 -9.49 -2.32 -1.18
N GLY A 14 -10.14 -1.87 -0.10
CA GLY A 14 -10.40 -2.66 1.10
C GLY A 14 -9.17 -2.77 2.01
N ARG A 15 -9.37 -2.58 3.32
CA ARG A 15 -8.29 -2.52 4.30
C ARG A 15 -7.45 -3.81 4.36
N GLU A 16 -8.09 -4.98 4.42
CA GLU A 16 -7.36 -6.24 4.56
C GLU A 16 -6.47 -6.53 3.36
N LEU A 17 -7.00 -6.34 2.14
CA LEU A 17 -6.27 -6.57 0.90
C LEU A 17 -5.09 -5.61 0.76
N VAL A 18 -5.31 -4.31 1.02
CA VAL A 18 -4.26 -3.29 0.96
C VAL A 18 -3.15 -3.57 1.98
N PHE A 19 -3.48 -3.98 3.20
CA PHE A 19 -2.47 -4.32 4.21
C PHE A 19 -1.72 -5.60 3.89
N LYS A 20 -2.37 -6.61 3.32
CA LYS A 20 -1.70 -7.83 2.84
C LYS A 20 -0.72 -7.51 1.70
N ALA A 21 -1.15 -6.72 0.71
CA ALA A 21 -0.27 -6.27 -0.38
C ALA A 21 0.89 -5.40 0.13
N TYR A 22 0.65 -4.55 1.13
CA TYR A 22 1.69 -3.75 1.77
C TYR A 22 2.73 -4.64 2.46
N GLN A 23 2.32 -5.69 3.18
CA GLN A 23 3.25 -6.64 3.79
C GLN A 23 4.09 -7.36 2.74
N GLU A 24 3.47 -7.85 1.67
CA GLU A 24 4.18 -8.49 0.56
C GLU A 24 5.20 -7.55 -0.10
N ALA A 25 4.84 -6.27 -0.28
CA ALA A 25 5.75 -5.26 -0.81
C ALA A 25 6.95 -5.00 0.13
N VAL A 26 6.76 -5.07 1.44
CA VAL A 26 7.86 -4.98 2.43
C VAL A 26 8.78 -6.20 2.34
N GLU A 27 8.22 -7.41 2.29
CA GLU A 27 9.00 -8.65 2.16
C GLU A 27 9.81 -8.70 0.86
N LYS A 28 9.26 -8.16 -0.22
CA LYS A 28 9.92 -8.06 -1.53
C LYS A 28 10.79 -6.80 -1.68
N LEU A 29 10.99 -6.02 -0.61
CA LEU A 29 11.86 -4.84 -0.59
C LEU A 29 11.50 -3.77 -1.64
N TYR A 30 10.20 -3.56 -1.89
CA TYR A 30 9.72 -2.45 -2.71
C TYR A 30 10.11 -1.11 -2.09
N ARG A 31 10.31 -0.11 -2.94
CA ARG A 31 10.61 1.26 -2.51
C ARG A 31 9.30 1.97 -2.20
N PHE A 32 9.22 2.60 -1.04
CA PHE A 32 8.04 3.35 -0.59
C PHE A 32 8.28 4.87 -0.68
N TYR A 33 7.23 5.65 -0.40
CA TYR A 33 7.21 7.12 -0.43
C TYR A 33 7.34 7.73 -1.84
N SER A 34 7.69 9.02 -1.91
CA SER A 34 7.49 9.89 -3.07
C SER A 34 8.21 9.45 -4.35
N PHE A 35 9.34 8.74 -4.22
CA PHE A 35 10.14 8.25 -5.35
C PHE A 35 10.21 6.72 -5.38
N GLY A 36 9.23 6.08 -4.73
CA GLY A 36 9.12 4.63 -4.65
C GLY A 36 8.46 4.02 -5.87
N ASP A 37 8.09 2.75 -5.72
CA ASP A 37 7.33 2.00 -6.69
C ASP A 37 5.82 2.30 -6.55
N ALA A 38 5.01 1.81 -7.49
CA ALA A 38 3.58 2.10 -7.57
C ALA A 38 2.71 0.85 -7.34
N MET A 39 1.48 1.09 -6.90
CA MET A 39 0.43 0.08 -6.77
C MET A 39 -0.74 0.46 -7.70
N LEU A 40 -1.18 -0.49 -8.53
CA LEU A 40 -2.37 -0.36 -9.35
C LEU A 40 -3.50 -1.19 -8.73
N ILE A 41 -4.68 -0.60 -8.56
CA ILE A 41 -5.88 -1.26 -8.04
C ILE A 41 -6.93 -1.21 -9.15
N LEU A 42 -7.51 -2.36 -9.50
CA LEU A 42 -8.49 -2.55 -10.57
C LEU A 42 -9.80 -3.13 -10.01
#